data_AF-A0A7S4JVZ0-F1
#
_entry.id   AF-A0A7S4JVZ0-F1
#
_cell.length_a   1.000
_cell.length_b   1.000
_cell.length_c   1.000
_cell.angle_alpha   90.00
_cell.angle_beta   90.00
_cell.angle_gamma   90.00
#
_symmetry.space_group_name_H-M   'P 1'
#
loop_
_entity.id
_entity.type
_entity.pdbx_description
1 polymer ?
#
loop_
_entity_poly.entity_id
_entity_poly.type
_entity_poly.pdbx_seq_one_letter_code
_entity_poly.pdbx_strand_id
1 'polypeptide(L)'
;IEEEDSDGEKMDTPAPPGLAVVKAADGDLDAAEKDEGNDERSKNCPVPLKMKCDAFAHTEPSLELEQLETGKKTTVQLSETADERRPRHAIGCTTNECHGAMMDKRGFDAVSNSYSLDECAKIHEATDFLKQFAKETGRLQKDIDERLKDVIHDIHNLGTYKQTQEELEFGVRLAWRNSGRCIMRKVAFTLELRDCRSVVTANECFEECVKHLTYAANGGAIKPVMSIFPQKGDGKSAPVRIWNRQLLGYAAYRRSDGSGAMGDPVNLSFTALCVELGWQPPEEKSDFDILPLVISDDCDGHDNPKIFELPLEALLEVPIVHPDCDLFSALNLRWYAIPAISNMCVDVGGIVYQCCPFNGWYSITEIGRDFLDKQRYDLAEAVAIACSIPMTKKSIWRDDVQLQVHRAIIHSFSEASVSVVDHHTASESFMDFYQEEISQRKKCPADWVWLMPPAGSSMTSVFHQEMTNFIIKPQYRPAVDLGIEQEISYPDPIVFDVPEKKSSLSIKESALVYKSVRLYYGSET
;
A
#
# COMPACT_ATOMS: atom_id res chain seq x y z
N ILE A 1 -14.16 -29.07 -48.82
CA ILE A 1 -13.96 -28.84 -50.27
C ILE A 1 -12.48 -28.52 -50.39
N GLU A 2 -11.79 -29.37 -51.13
CA GLU A 2 -10.33 -29.44 -51.28
C GLU A 2 -9.74 -28.23 -52.05
N GLU A 3 -8.47 -27.97 -51.71
CA GLU A 3 -7.28 -27.60 -52.51
C GLU A 3 -7.39 -26.70 -53.75
N GLU A 4 -6.56 -25.64 -53.83
CA GLU A 4 -5.24 -25.70 -54.51
C GLU A 4 -4.46 -24.38 -54.35
N ASP A 5 -3.13 -24.51 -54.31
CA ASP A 5 -2.09 -23.49 -54.17
C ASP A 5 -1.88 -22.61 -55.42
N SER A 6 -1.34 -21.40 -55.24
CA SER A 6 -0.17 -20.89 -56.00
C SER A 6 0.33 -19.52 -55.52
N ASP A 7 1.64 -19.49 -55.26
CA ASP A 7 2.64 -18.45 -55.54
C ASP A 7 2.47 -17.00 -55.02
N GLY A 8 3.20 -16.74 -53.93
CA GLY A 8 4.38 -15.87 -53.93
C GLY A 8 4.26 -14.40 -54.36
N GLU A 9 4.26 -13.49 -53.39
CA GLU A 9 5.02 -12.23 -53.46
C GLU A 9 5.23 -11.64 -52.05
N LYS A 10 6.49 -11.40 -51.68
CA LYS A 10 6.86 -10.70 -50.44
C LYS A 10 6.52 -9.22 -50.60
N MET A 11 5.72 -8.67 -49.70
CA MET A 11 5.55 -7.22 -49.56
C MET A 11 6.01 -6.77 -48.17
N ASP A 12 7.13 -6.05 -48.17
CA ASP A 12 7.68 -5.30 -47.05
C ASP A 12 6.75 -4.15 -46.65
N THR A 13 6.44 -4.06 -45.35
CA THR A 13 5.85 -2.87 -44.74
C THR A 13 6.94 -1.92 -44.24
N PRO A 14 6.83 -0.59 -44.45
CA PRO A 14 7.92 0.35 -44.20
C PRO A 14 8.08 0.68 -42.71
N ALA A 15 9.34 0.75 -42.27
CA ALA A 15 9.78 1.26 -40.97
C ALA A 15 9.72 2.81 -40.91
N PRO A 16 9.48 3.41 -39.73
CA PRO A 16 9.51 4.87 -39.55
C PRO A 16 10.95 5.44 -39.55
N PRO A 17 11.15 6.71 -39.93
CA PRO A 17 12.47 7.29 -40.19
C PRO A 17 13.27 7.57 -38.91
N GLY A 18 14.58 7.30 -38.99
CA GLY A 18 15.54 7.32 -37.89
C GLY A 18 15.94 8.71 -37.39
N LEU A 19 16.24 8.76 -36.08
CA LEU A 19 16.99 9.85 -35.46
C LEU A 19 18.48 9.71 -35.77
N ALA A 20 19.08 10.84 -36.18
CA ALA A 20 20.49 10.98 -36.50
C ALA A 20 21.38 10.79 -35.26
N VAL A 21 22.36 9.89 -35.39
CA VAL A 21 23.49 9.73 -34.49
C VAL A 21 24.49 10.86 -34.76
N VAL A 22 24.66 11.76 -33.80
CA VAL A 22 25.77 12.73 -33.81
C VAL A 22 26.98 12.05 -33.16
N LYS A 23 28.01 11.83 -33.97
CA LYS A 23 29.35 11.39 -33.55
C LYS A 23 30.00 12.49 -32.68
N ALA A 24 30.42 12.14 -31.46
CA ALA A 24 31.40 12.92 -30.73
C ALA A 24 32.78 12.66 -31.33
N ALA A 25 33.52 13.72 -31.61
CA ALA A 25 34.88 13.69 -32.13
C ALA A 25 35.88 13.63 -30.98
N ASP A 26 36.97 12.89 -31.22
CA ASP A 26 38.14 12.74 -30.37
C ASP A 26 38.84 14.08 -30.06
N GLY A 27 39.45 14.14 -28.88
CA GLY A 27 40.36 15.19 -28.44
C GLY A 27 41.03 14.79 -27.14
N ASP A 28 42.21 14.17 -27.26
CA ASP A 28 43.17 13.85 -26.20
C ASP A 28 43.42 15.01 -25.23
N LEU A 29 43.74 14.68 -23.97
CA LEU A 29 44.97 15.13 -23.30
C LEU A 29 45.19 14.32 -22.01
N ASP A 30 46.19 13.43 -22.09
CA ASP A 30 46.90 12.83 -20.96
C ASP A 30 47.51 13.88 -20.02
N ALA A 31 47.48 13.61 -18.71
CA ALA A 31 48.70 13.55 -17.87
C ALA A 31 48.32 13.27 -16.41
N ALA A 32 48.72 12.10 -15.94
CA ALA A 32 48.82 11.76 -14.53
C ALA A 32 50.06 12.42 -13.91
N GLU A 33 49.96 12.87 -12.66
CA GLU A 33 51.13 12.84 -11.76
C GLU A 33 50.69 12.65 -10.30
N LYS A 34 51.46 11.79 -9.65
CA LYS A 34 51.36 11.33 -8.26
C LYS A 34 51.79 12.44 -7.32
N ASP A 35 51.23 12.47 -6.12
CA ASP A 35 52.02 12.90 -4.96
C ASP A 35 51.61 12.11 -3.70
N GLU A 36 52.62 11.48 -3.09
CA GLU A 36 52.55 10.78 -1.80
C GLU A 36 52.84 11.81 -0.69
N GLY A 37 52.04 11.81 0.38
CA GLY A 37 52.26 12.71 1.51
C GLY A 37 51.56 12.24 2.77
N ASN A 38 52.32 11.52 3.59
CA ASN A 38 52.01 11.06 4.94
C ASN A 38 51.98 12.25 5.94
N ASP A 39 50.92 12.44 6.74
CA ASP A 39 51.07 13.06 8.07
C ASP A 39 49.89 12.75 9.02
N GLU A 40 50.21 12.24 10.20
CA GLU A 40 49.33 12.06 11.34
C GLU A 40 48.96 13.42 11.94
N ARG A 41 47.68 13.68 12.23
CA ARG A 41 47.28 14.55 13.35
C ARG A 41 45.82 14.37 13.75
N SER A 42 45.66 13.77 14.93
CA SER A 42 44.43 13.77 15.72
C SER A 42 44.00 15.19 16.13
N LYS A 43 42.69 15.34 16.41
CA LYS A 43 42.06 16.37 17.27
C LYS A 43 41.97 17.78 16.67
N ASN A 44 40.82 18.10 16.09
CA ASN A 44 39.94 19.20 16.53
C ASN A 44 38.75 19.30 15.57
N CYS A 45 37.55 19.10 16.10
CA CYS A 45 36.31 19.47 15.45
C CYS A 45 36.25 21.01 15.37
N PRO A 46 36.26 21.65 14.20
CA PRO A 46 36.04 23.08 14.11
C PRO A 46 34.52 23.31 14.14
N VAL A 47 34.04 23.85 15.26
CA VAL A 47 32.74 24.52 15.31
C VAL A 47 32.77 25.69 14.32
N PRO A 48 31.92 25.77 13.29
CA PRO A 48 31.81 26.99 12.50
C PRO A 48 30.89 27.97 13.22
N LEU A 49 31.52 28.98 13.82
CA LEU A 49 31.17 30.40 13.76
C LEU A 49 29.71 30.75 13.42
N LYS A 50 29.05 31.41 14.38
CA LYS A 50 27.86 32.25 14.20
C LYS A 50 27.88 32.97 12.85
N MET A 51 27.13 32.46 11.87
CA MET A 51 26.67 33.29 10.76
C MET A 51 25.70 34.31 11.33
N LYS A 52 25.99 35.60 11.11
CA LYS A 52 25.01 36.65 11.29
C LYS A 52 23.86 36.34 10.33
N CYS A 53 22.72 35.97 10.91
CA CYS A 53 21.47 35.84 10.19
C CYS A 53 20.97 37.26 9.93
N ASP A 54 21.25 37.80 8.74
CA ASP A 54 20.55 39.00 8.27
C ASP A 54 19.09 38.61 8.07
N ALA A 55 18.20 39.18 8.88
CA ALA A 55 16.77 38.93 8.87
C ALA A 55 16.15 39.49 7.58
N PHE A 56 16.24 38.74 6.48
CA PHE A 56 15.31 38.87 5.39
C PHE A 56 14.00 38.23 5.83
N ALA A 57 12.90 38.98 5.73
CA ALA A 57 11.55 38.42 5.88
C ALA A 57 11.33 37.40 4.75
N HIS A 58 11.71 36.16 4.99
CA HIS A 58 11.53 35.06 4.05
C HIS A 58 10.07 34.61 4.11
N THR A 59 9.28 34.99 3.11
CA THR A 59 7.96 34.39 2.89
C THR A 59 8.12 32.95 2.46
N GLU A 60 7.56 32.01 3.21
CA GLU A 60 7.54 30.59 2.84
C GLU A 60 6.97 30.42 1.41
N PRO A 61 7.58 29.56 0.57
CA PRO A 61 7.07 29.32 -0.77
C PRO A 61 5.65 28.77 -0.70
N SER A 62 4.72 29.50 -1.33
CA SER A 62 3.31 29.15 -1.41
C SER A 62 2.85 28.95 -2.85
N LEU A 63 1.92 28.04 -3.06
CA LEU A 63 1.26 27.79 -4.34
C LEU A 63 -0.24 28.08 -4.20
N GLU A 64 -0.84 28.66 -5.23
CA GLU A 64 -2.29 28.76 -5.35
C GLU A 64 -2.79 27.53 -6.10
N LEU A 65 -3.72 26.79 -5.49
CA LEU A 65 -4.38 25.63 -6.06
C LEU A 65 -5.87 25.91 -6.23
N GLU A 66 -6.45 25.48 -7.34
CA GLU A 66 -7.85 25.69 -7.67
C GLU A 66 -8.67 24.40 -7.50
N GLN A 67 -9.91 24.56 -7.05
CA GLN A 67 -10.94 23.53 -7.15
C GLN A 67 -11.85 23.89 -8.33
N LEU A 68 -11.80 23.09 -9.39
CA LEU A 68 -12.31 23.41 -10.72
C LEU A 68 -13.85 23.42 -10.84
N GLU A 69 -14.57 22.73 -9.95
CA GLU A 69 -16.05 22.76 -9.93
C GLU A 69 -16.57 24.09 -9.37
N THR A 70 -15.85 24.66 -8.41
CA THR A 70 -16.27 25.83 -7.63
C THR A 70 -15.51 27.11 -7.99
N GLY A 71 -14.37 26.99 -8.68
CA GLY A 71 -13.41 28.08 -8.90
C GLY A 71 -12.72 28.55 -7.61
N LYS A 72 -12.86 27.81 -6.50
CA LYS A 72 -12.29 28.19 -5.21
C LYS A 72 -10.78 28.02 -5.26
N LYS A 73 -10.07 29.10 -4.94
CA LYS A 73 -8.61 29.12 -4.82
C LYS A 73 -8.16 28.95 -3.38
N THR A 74 -7.11 28.15 -3.19
CA THR A 74 -6.52 27.86 -1.88
C THR A 74 -5.02 28.03 -1.92
N THR A 75 -4.46 28.72 -0.91
CA THR A 75 -3.02 28.88 -0.78
C THR A 75 -2.44 27.74 0.05
N VAL A 76 -1.51 26.99 -0.53
CA VAL A 76 -0.79 25.87 0.10
C VAL A 76 0.67 26.23 0.31
N GLN A 77 1.19 25.98 1.51
CA GLN A 77 2.59 26.13 1.87
C GLN A 77 3.36 24.85 1.55
N LEU A 78 4.53 24.99 0.92
CA LEU A 78 5.32 23.84 0.46
C LEU A 78 6.43 23.39 1.42
N SER A 79 6.86 24.19 2.40
CA SER A 79 7.95 23.83 3.32
C SER A 79 7.60 24.01 4.81
N GLU A 80 8.33 23.30 5.69
CA GLU A 80 8.26 23.43 7.16
C GLU A 80 9.33 24.36 7.74
N THR A 81 10.39 24.65 7.00
CA THR A 81 11.53 25.45 7.48
C THR A 81 11.81 26.60 6.51
N ALA A 82 11.99 27.79 7.08
CA ALA A 82 12.41 29.00 6.36
C ALA A 82 13.90 28.95 5.94
N ASP A 83 14.70 28.12 6.61
CA ASP A 83 16.16 28.07 6.45
C ASP A 83 16.64 27.24 5.25
N GLU A 84 15.84 26.30 4.77
CA GLU A 84 16.19 25.49 3.60
C GLU A 84 15.02 25.54 2.61
N ARG A 85 15.25 26.15 1.45
CA ARG A 85 14.24 26.46 0.42
C ARG A 85 13.66 25.23 -0.30
N ARG A 86 13.56 24.09 0.38
CA ARG A 86 12.97 22.85 -0.15
C ARG A 86 11.99 22.28 0.89
N PRO A 87 10.84 21.73 0.46
CA PRO A 87 10.12 20.77 1.29
C PRO A 87 11.12 19.74 1.79
N ARG A 88 11.01 19.28 3.04
CA ARG A 88 11.72 18.07 3.45
C ARG A 88 11.33 16.96 2.45
N HIS A 89 12.26 16.65 1.54
CA HIS A 89 12.14 15.57 0.53
C HIS A 89 11.08 15.84 -0.56
N ALA A 90 11.51 16.44 -1.68
CA ALA A 90 10.72 16.43 -2.92
C ALA A 90 10.53 14.97 -3.37
N ILE A 91 9.29 14.57 -3.64
CA ILE A 91 8.98 13.21 -4.09
C ILE A 91 9.13 13.13 -5.60
N GLY A 92 10.01 12.24 -6.06
CA GLY A 92 10.03 11.68 -7.41
C GLY A 92 10.55 12.61 -8.50
N CYS A 93 10.07 13.85 -8.53
CA CYS A 93 10.24 14.78 -9.63
C CYS A 93 11.57 15.53 -9.55
N THR A 94 12.16 15.78 -10.72
CA THR A 94 13.28 16.71 -10.88
C THR A 94 12.77 17.99 -11.56
N THR A 95 13.66 18.96 -11.81
CA THR A 95 13.31 20.16 -12.58
C THR A 95 12.79 19.83 -14.00
N ASN A 96 13.19 18.70 -14.57
CA ASN A 96 12.91 18.35 -15.97
C ASN A 96 12.01 17.11 -16.13
N GLU A 97 11.72 16.37 -15.04
CA GLU A 97 11.01 15.09 -15.10
C GLU A 97 9.96 15.00 -13.99
N CYS A 98 8.72 14.65 -14.35
CA CYS A 98 7.66 14.37 -13.39
C CYS A 98 7.52 12.86 -13.18
N HIS A 99 7.72 12.40 -11.94
CA HIS A 99 7.55 10.99 -11.55
C HIS A 99 6.22 10.74 -10.82
N GLY A 100 5.24 11.64 -10.96
CA GLY A 100 3.97 11.57 -10.24
C GLY A 100 3.21 10.25 -10.44
N ALA A 101 3.32 9.66 -11.64
CA ALA A 101 2.66 8.39 -11.98
C ALA A 101 3.45 7.13 -11.58
N MET A 102 4.67 7.26 -11.05
CA MET A 102 5.45 6.10 -10.62
C MET A 102 4.88 5.53 -9.31
N MET A 103 4.77 4.20 -9.24
CA MET A 103 4.40 3.49 -8.01
C MET A 103 5.49 3.66 -6.95
N ASP A 104 6.74 3.44 -7.35
CA ASP A 104 7.93 3.71 -6.55
C ASP A 104 8.51 5.06 -6.95
N LYS A 105 8.37 6.03 -6.05
CA LYS A 105 8.77 7.41 -6.29
C LYS A 105 10.12 7.67 -5.60
N ARG A 106 11.10 8.22 -6.34
CA ARG A 106 12.41 8.63 -5.79
C ARG A 106 12.22 9.46 -4.52
N GLY A 107 12.94 9.14 -3.44
CA GLY A 107 12.83 9.86 -2.16
C GLY A 107 11.63 9.45 -1.30
N PHE A 108 10.82 8.50 -1.77
CA PHE A 108 9.83 7.76 -0.97
C PHE A 108 10.13 6.25 -1.03
N ASP A 109 11.42 5.92 -1.05
CA ASP A 109 11.90 4.56 -1.22
C ASP A 109 11.60 3.71 0.04
N ALA A 110 11.45 2.41 -0.21
CA ALA A 110 11.22 1.43 0.83
C ALA A 110 12.36 1.44 1.87
N VAL A 111 11.99 1.32 3.14
CA VAL A 111 12.92 1.42 4.26
C VAL A 111 13.60 0.09 4.45
N SER A 112 14.89 0.04 4.14
CA SER A 112 15.69 -1.15 4.36
C SER A 112 16.15 -1.29 5.82
N ASN A 113 16.67 -2.46 6.14
CA ASN A 113 17.41 -2.79 7.34
C ASN A 113 18.63 -1.89 7.52
N SER A 114 19.34 -1.58 6.44
CA SER A 114 20.47 -0.63 6.45
C SER A 114 20.08 0.84 6.63
N TYR A 115 18.79 1.20 6.57
CA TYR A 115 18.37 2.58 6.81
C TYR A 115 18.60 2.99 8.28
N SER A 116 19.45 4.00 8.45
CA SER A 116 19.74 4.65 9.73
C SER A 116 19.94 6.15 9.53
N LEU A 117 19.46 6.97 10.47
CA LEU A 117 19.79 8.39 10.54
C LEU A 117 21.06 8.60 11.37
N ASP A 118 21.90 9.54 10.94
CA ASP A 118 23.01 10.03 11.76
C ASP A 118 22.50 10.73 13.03
N GLU A 119 23.40 10.91 13.98
CA GLU A 119 23.08 11.47 15.30
C GLU A 119 22.44 12.86 15.21
N CYS A 120 23.01 13.76 14.39
CA CYS A 120 22.53 15.12 14.21
C CYS A 120 21.13 15.15 13.60
N ALA A 121 20.92 14.36 12.53
CA ALA A 121 19.60 14.23 11.90
C ALA A 121 18.55 13.69 12.89
N LYS A 122 18.91 12.66 13.67
CA LYS A 122 18.01 12.08 14.68
C LYS A 122 17.63 13.08 15.77
N ILE A 123 18.60 13.85 16.29
CA ILE A 123 18.35 14.91 17.27
C ILE A 123 17.43 15.99 16.70
N HIS A 124 17.66 16.40 15.45
CA HIS A 124 16.84 17.42 14.79
C HIS A 124 15.40 16.94 14.62
N GLU A 125 15.19 15.73 14.10
CA GLU A 125 13.85 15.17 13.92
C GLU A 125 13.11 14.93 15.24
N ALA A 126 13.81 14.43 16.26
CA ALA A 126 13.23 14.27 17.60
C ALA A 126 12.83 15.62 18.19
N THR A 127 13.67 16.65 18.01
CA THR A 127 13.39 18.00 18.50
C THR A 127 12.15 18.60 17.84
N ASP A 128 12.05 18.51 16.52
CA ASP A 128 10.90 19.04 15.77
C ASP A 128 9.61 18.31 16.15
N PHE A 129 9.67 16.99 16.23
CA PHE A 129 8.54 16.16 16.62
C PHE A 129 8.05 16.49 18.04
N LEU A 130 8.94 16.58 19.03
CA LEU A 130 8.55 16.87 20.42
C LEU A 130 8.00 18.29 20.59
N LYS A 131 8.54 19.27 19.85
CA LYS A 131 7.98 20.63 19.82
C LYS A 131 6.59 20.65 19.19
N GLN A 132 6.37 19.89 18.12
CA GLN A 132 5.05 19.76 17.50
C GLN A 132 4.06 19.08 18.46
N PHE A 133 4.46 17.97 19.08
CA PHE A 133 3.66 17.28 20.10
C PHE A 133 3.27 18.22 21.24
N ALA A 134 4.23 18.96 21.81
CA ALA A 134 3.97 19.89 22.90
C ALA A 134 3.00 21.02 22.50
N LYS A 135 3.16 21.54 21.27
CA LYS A 135 2.31 22.61 20.73
C LYS A 135 0.88 22.14 20.48
N GLU A 136 0.70 20.98 19.83
CA GLU A 136 -0.63 20.52 19.40
C GLU A 136 -1.43 19.83 20.52
N THR A 137 -0.75 19.21 21.49
CA THR A 137 -1.43 18.53 22.61
C THR A 137 -1.51 19.36 23.88
N GLY A 138 -0.72 20.44 23.99
CA GLY A 138 -0.58 21.21 25.23
C GLY A 138 0.20 20.50 26.34
N ARG A 139 0.74 19.29 26.08
CA ARG A 139 1.60 18.54 27.00
C ARG A 139 3.03 19.08 26.94
N LEU A 140 3.86 18.74 27.93
CA LEU A 140 5.28 19.15 28.02
C LEU A 140 5.55 20.67 27.98
N GLN A 141 4.56 21.56 28.11
CA GLN A 141 4.78 23.01 27.97
C GLN A 141 5.83 23.59 28.92
N LYS A 142 5.99 23.00 30.11
CA LYS A 142 6.99 23.42 31.10
C LYS A 142 8.25 22.54 31.10
N ASP A 143 8.14 21.35 30.52
CA ASP A 143 9.14 20.28 30.68
C ASP A 143 9.81 19.94 29.34
N ILE A 144 9.49 20.64 28.24
CA ILE A 144 10.02 20.37 26.90
C ILE A 144 11.56 20.44 26.88
N ASP A 145 12.16 21.41 27.57
CA ASP A 145 13.62 21.55 27.62
C ASP A 145 14.28 20.39 28.39
N GLU A 146 13.61 19.84 29.41
CA GLU A 146 14.08 18.67 30.15
C GLU A 146 13.93 17.41 29.29
N ARG A 147 12.76 17.20 28.68
CA ARG A 147 12.53 16.07 27.78
C ARG A 147 13.50 16.07 26.60
N LEU A 148 13.80 17.23 26.02
CA LEU A 148 14.79 17.35 24.94
C LEU A 148 16.20 17.00 25.43
N LYS A 149 16.61 17.42 26.64
CA LYS A 149 17.90 17.02 27.21
C LYS A 149 17.99 15.51 27.40
N ASP A 150 16.95 14.88 27.92
CA ASP A 150 16.91 13.43 28.12
C ASP A 150 17.02 12.69 26.78
N VAL A 151 16.26 13.12 25.77
CA VAL A 151 16.30 12.51 24.43
C VAL A 151 17.65 12.71 23.75
N ILE A 152 18.25 13.90 23.85
CA ILE A 152 19.59 14.15 23.32
C ILE A 152 20.63 13.29 24.05
N HIS A 153 20.52 13.16 25.37
CA HIS A 153 21.38 12.31 26.18
C HIS A 153 21.27 10.84 25.78
N ASP A 154 20.06 10.31 25.62
CA ASP A 154 19.81 8.95 25.15
C ASP A 154 20.40 8.73 23.75
N ILE A 155 20.19 9.67 22.82
CA ILE A 155 20.73 9.57 21.46
C ILE A 155 22.27 9.53 21.47
N HIS A 156 22.93 10.37 22.27
CA HIS A 156 24.39 10.36 22.38
C HIS A 156 24.95 9.06 22.97
N ASN A 157 24.26 8.48 23.96
CA ASN A 157 24.78 7.33 24.70
C ASN A 157 24.36 5.98 24.14
N LEU A 158 23.16 5.91 23.55
CA LEU A 158 22.52 4.69 23.07
C LEU A 158 22.34 4.68 21.56
N GLY A 159 22.62 5.79 20.86
CA GLY A 159 22.37 5.95 19.43
C GLY A 159 20.90 6.14 19.07
N THR A 160 19.99 6.13 20.06
CA THR A 160 18.55 6.16 19.87
C THR A 160 17.84 6.70 21.13
N TYR A 161 16.53 6.88 21.07
CA TYR A 161 15.69 7.19 22.25
C TYR A 161 14.37 6.44 22.14
N LYS A 162 13.60 6.43 23.24
CA LYS A 162 12.27 5.84 23.28
C LYS A 162 11.20 6.91 23.48
N GLN A 163 10.19 6.93 22.61
CA GLN A 163 9.00 7.75 22.83
C GLN A 163 8.19 7.23 24.02
N THR A 164 7.55 8.14 24.75
CA THR A 164 6.47 7.77 25.67
C THR A 164 5.28 7.18 24.89
N GLN A 165 4.34 6.53 25.58
CA GLN A 165 3.13 6.01 24.93
C GLN A 165 2.33 7.13 24.22
N GLU A 166 2.23 8.29 24.86
CA GLU A 166 1.46 9.43 24.33
C GLU A 166 2.15 10.10 23.14
N GLU A 167 3.48 10.22 23.19
CA GLU A 167 4.31 10.65 22.06
C GLU A 167 4.11 9.69 20.87
N LEU A 168 4.20 8.38 21.10
CA LEU A 168 4.02 7.38 20.04
C LEU A 168 2.62 7.43 19.42
N GLU A 169 1.58 7.48 20.26
CA GLU A 169 0.18 7.55 19.82
C GLU A 169 -0.09 8.81 18.97
N PHE A 170 0.42 9.96 19.40
CA PHE A 170 0.36 11.18 18.60
C PHE A 170 1.13 11.02 17.27
N GLY A 171 2.33 10.45 17.33
CA GLY A 171 3.20 10.27 16.18
C GLY A 171 2.59 9.41 15.07
N VAL A 172 1.99 8.27 15.43
CA VAL A 172 1.35 7.38 14.43
C VAL A 172 0.09 7.98 13.83
N ARG A 173 -0.72 8.69 14.63
CA ARG A 173 -1.91 9.43 14.14
C ARG A 173 -1.50 10.55 13.18
N LEU A 174 -0.44 11.27 13.53
CA LEU A 174 0.11 12.33 12.68
C LEU A 174 0.70 11.76 11.39
N ALA A 175 1.38 10.60 11.44
CA ALA A 175 1.86 9.90 10.24
C ALA A 175 0.72 9.53 9.28
N TRP A 176 -0.41 9.03 9.81
CA TRP A 176 -1.59 8.77 8.98
C TRP A 176 -2.17 10.07 8.39
N ARG A 177 -2.32 11.15 9.18
CA ARG A 177 -2.72 12.47 8.68
C ARG A 177 -1.81 12.99 7.54
N ASN A 178 -0.54 12.61 7.57
CA ASN A 178 0.48 13.00 6.59
C ASN A 178 0.58 12.06 5.37
N SER A 179 -0.17 10.95 5.35
CA SER A 179 -0.10 9.93 4.30
C SER A 179 -0.78 10.37 3.01
N GLY A 180 -0.03 10.94 2.07
CA GLY A 180 -0.55 11.55 0.84
C GLY A 180 -1.34 10.61 -0.09
N ARG A 181 -1.15 9.29 0.03
CA ARG A 181 -1.86 8.26 -0.74
C ARG A 181 -3.16 7.75 -0.08
N CYS A 182 -3.46 8.19 1.14
CA CYS A 182 -4.64 7.71 1.87
C CYS A 182 -5.81 8.69 1.74
N ILE A 183 -6.96 8.21 1.26
CA ILE A 183 -8.18 9.01 1.14
C ILE A 183 -8.91 9.16 2.49
N MET A 184 -8.82 8.15 3.37
CA MET A 184 -9.56 8.08 4.64
C MET A 184 -8.86 8.81 5.81
N ARG A 185 -8.31 10.00 5.58
CA ARG A 185 -7.48 10.71 6.58
C ARG A 185 -8.26 11.52 7.61
N LYS A 186 -9.54 11.83 7.36
CA LYS A 186 -10.39 12.59 8.30
C LYS A 186 -10.47 11.93 9.69
N VAL A 187 -10.32 10.61 9.74
CA VAL A 187 -10.40 9.80 10.96
C VAL A 187 -9.02 9.47 11.56
N ALA A 188 -7.93 10.08 11.08
CA ALA A 188 -6.58 9.72 11.49
C ALA A 188 -6.36 9.74 13.01
N PHE A 189 -6.96 10.70 13.71
CA PHE A 189 -6.85 10.85 15.17
C PHE A 189 -7.79 9.94 15.98
N THR A 190 -8.59 9.10 15.31
CA THR A 190 -9.38 8.03 15.95
C THR A 190 -8.63 6.70 15.99
N LEU A 191 -7.46 6.61 15.34
CA LEU A 191 -6.62 5.40 15.33
C LEU A 191 -6.32 4.95 16.76
N GLU A 192 -6.58 3.68 17.04
CA GLU A 192 -6.23 3.08 18.32
C GLU A 192 -4.84 2.43 18.25
N LEU A 193 -3.94 2.85 19.15
CA LEU A 193 -2.59 2.30 19.25
C LEU A 193 -2.56 1.10 20.20
N ARG A 194 -2.07 -0.03 19.71
CA ARG A 194 -1.60 -1.17 20.53
C ARG A 194 -0.09 -1.06 20.67
N ASP A 195 0.39 -0.73 21.86
CA ASP A 195 1.82 -0.64 22.15
C ASP A 195 2.38 -2.04 22.42
N CYS A 196 2.98 -2.65 21.40
CA CYS A 196 3.58 -3.98 21.42
C CYS A 196 5.12 -3.90 21.51
N ARG A 197 5.69 -2.77 21.94
CA ARG A 197 7.16 -2.55 21.96
C ARG A 197 7.92 -3.41 22.98
N SER A 198 7.23 -4.23 23.76
CA SER A 198 7.84 -5.22 24.66
C SER A 198 7.92 -6.64 24.07
N VAL A 199 7.31 -6.87 22.90
CA VAL A 199 7.32 -8.18 22.22
C VAL A 199 8.72 -8.47 21.69
N VAL A 200 9.23 -9.68 21.92
CA VAL A 200 10.59 -10.07 21.49
C VAL A 200 10.62 -11.36 20.67
N THR A 201 9.55 -12.15 20.68
CA THR A 201 9.48 -13.39 19.90
C THR A 201 8.40 -13.35 18.81
N ALA A 202 8.57 -14.17 17.79
CA ALA A 202 7.61 -14.38 16.72
C ALA A 202 6.27 -14.93 17.25
N ASN A 203 6.30 -15.77 18.28
CA ASN A 203 5.11 -16.30 18.94
C ASN A 203 4.29 -15.18 19.62
N GLU A 204 4.94 -14.31 20.40
CA GLU A 204 4.27 -13.15 20.99
C GLU A 204 3.76 -12.18 19.91
N CYS A 205 4.53 -11.99 18.83
CA CYS A 205 4.11 -11.17 17.69
C CYS A 205 2.85 -11.74 17.03
N PHE A 206 2.79 -13.05 16.81
CA PHE A 206 1.60 -13.74 16.30
C PHE A 206 0.38 -13.53 17.21
N GLU A 207 0.53 -13.72 18.52
CA GLU A 207 -0.55 -13.48 19.49
C GLU A 207 -1.08 -12.04 19.42
N GLU A 208 -0.19 -11.06 19.28
CA GLU A 208 -0.58 -9.66 19.13
C GLU A 208 -1.25 -9.37 17.77
N CYS A 209 -0.91 -10.09 16.71
CA CYS A 209 -1.60 -10.00 15.42
C CYS A 209 -3.04 -10.56 15.51
N VAL A 210 -3.23 -11.69 16.18
CA VAL A 210 -4.57 -12.28 16.41
C VAL A 210 -5.44 -11.32 17.24
N LYS A 211 -4.88 -10.75 18.32
CA LYS A 211 -5.57 -9.74 19.15
C LYS A 211 -5.87 -8.47 18.34
N HIS A 212 -4.97 -8.05 17.45
CA HIS A 212 -5.20 -6.91 16.55
C HIS A 212 -6.42 -7.15 15.66
N LEU A 213 -6.47 -8.26 14.94
CA LEU A 213 -7.57 -8.60 14.03
C LEU A 213 -8.91 -8.73 14.77
N THR A 214 -8.91 -9.45 15.89
CA THR A 214 -10.12 -9.62 16.72
C THR A 214 -10.63 -8.28 17.25
N TYR A 215 -9.71 -7.41 17.70
CA TYR A 215 -10.06 -6.09 18.21
C TYR A 215 -10.58 -5.15 17.11
N ALA A 216 -9.92 -5.17 15.93
CA ALA A 216 -10.31 -4.38 14.78
C ALA A 216 -11.67 -4.81 14.22
N ALA A 217 -12.01 -6.11 14.26
CA ALA A 217 -13.28 -6.64 13.76
C ALA A 217 -14.51 -6.01 14.43
N ASN A 218 -14.48 -5.82 15.76
CA ASN A 218 -15.49 -5.09 16.54
C ASN A 218 -16.96 -5.38 16.13
N GLY A 219 -17.30 -6.65 15.94
CA GLY A 219 -18.65 -7.09 15.54
C GLY A 219 -19.12 -6.58 14.17
N GLY A 220 -18.19 -6.27 13.27
CA GLY A 220 -18.45 -5.69 11.95
C GLY A 220 -18.21 -4.18 11.87
N ALA A 221 -18.30 -3.46 12.99
CA ALA A 221 -18.02 -2.02 13.06
C ALA A 221 -16.51 -1.76 13.11
N ILE A 222 -15.82 -2.00 11.99
CA ILE A 222 -14.36 -2.07 11.90
C ILE A 222 -13.71 -0.82 12.50
N LYS A 223 -12.77 -1.05 13.43
CA LYS A 223 -11.99 0.00 14.08
C LYS A 223 -10.67 0.23 13.36
N PRO A 224 -10.19 1.48 13.22
CA PRO A 224 -8.83 1.73 12.81
C PRO A 224 -7.86 1.42 13.95
N VAL A 225 -6.95 0.47 13.73
CA VAL A 225 -6.00 0.00 14.74
C VAL A 225 -4.59 -0.03 14.15
N MET A 226 -3.59 0.24 14.98
CA MET A 226 -2.18 0.01 14.66
C MET A 226 -1.50 -0.68 15.83
N SER A 227 -0.82 -1.80 15.57
CA SER A 227 0.09 -2.41 16.53
C SER A 227 1.52 -1.97 16.24
N ILE A 228 2.22 -1.40 17.23
CA ILE A 228 3.64 -1.01 17.08
C ILE A 228 4.51 -2.01 17.83
N PHE A 229 5.32 -2.78 17.09
CA PHE A 229 6.34 -3.65 17.66
C PHE A 229 7.63 -2.86 17.95
N PRO A 230 8.65 -3.44 18.62
CA PRO A 230 9.84 -2.68 19.01
C PRO A 230 10.55 -2.03 17.82
N GLN A 231 11.10 -0.84 18.06
CA GLN A 231 11.98 -0.16 17.11
C GLN A 231 13.28 -0.95 16.89
N LYS A 232 14.00 -0.64 15.81
CA LYS A 232 15.38 -1.11 15.61
C LYS A 232 16.23 -0.70 16.82
N GLY A 233 16.79 -1.68 17.53
CA GLY A 233 17.68 -1.42 18.67
C GLY A 233 19.11 -1.09 18.23
N ASP A 234 19.69 -1.96 17.40
CA ASP A 234 21.11 -1.98 17.00
C ASP A 234 21.38 -1.38 15.60
N GLY A 235 20.31 -0.97 14.91
CA GLY A 235 20.37 -0.40 13.57
C GLY A 235 20.37 -1.43 12.43
N LYS A 236 20.19 -2.74 12.69
CA LYS A 236 20.13 -3.77 11.63
C LYS A 236 18.70 -4.13 11.25
N SER A 237 17.88 -4.64 12.16
CA SER A 237 16.47 -4.99 11.91
C SER A 237 15.63 -4.67 13.15
N ALA A 238 14.31 -4.61 12.98
CA ALA A 238 13.41 -4.62 14.13
C ALA A 238 13.37 -6.03 14.73
N PRO A 239 13.31 -6.16 16.07
CA PRO A 239 13.38 -7.46 16.75
C PRO A 239 12.37 -8.51 16.30
N VAL A 240 11.25 -8.08 15.71
CA VAL A 240 10.28 -8.95 15.05
C VAL A 240 9.88 -8.35 13.71
N ARG A 241 9.66 -9.19 12.70
CA ARG A 241 9.23 -8.80 11.34
C ARG A 241 8.17 -9.77 10.84
N ILE A 242 7.08 -9.21 10.31
CA ILE A 242 6.04 -9.94 9.57
C ILE A 242 6.36 -9.82 8.08
N TRP A 243 6.41 -10.94 7.36
CA TRP A 243 6.80 -10.93 5.94
C TRP A 243 5.61 -10.74 5.02
N ASN A 244 4.41 -11.08 5.50
CA ASN A 244 3.17 -10.89 4.75
C ASN A 244 2.98 -9.40 4.39
N ARG A 245 2.44 -9.15 3.20
CA ARG A 245 2.01 -7.80 2.78
C ARG A 245 0.87 -7.26 3.64
N GLN A 246 -0.06 -8.14 3.98
CA GLN A 246 -1.22 -7.89 4.83
C GLN A 246 -1.33 -9.02 5.86
N LEU A 247 -1.93 -8.76 7.02
CA LEU A 247 -2.21 -9.82 8.00
C LEU A 247 -3.22 -10.85 7.46
N LEU A 248 -4.08 -10.44 6.53
CA LEU A 248 -5.03 -11.31 5.84
C LEU A 248 -4.76 -11.28 4.35
N GLY A 249 -4.76 -12.45 3.73
CA GLY A 249 -4.59 -12.61 2.29
C GLY A 249 -4.93 -14.03 1.87
N TYR A 250 -5.44 -14.18 0.66
CA TYR A 250 -5.74 -15.48 0.08
C TYR A 250 -4.52 -16.06 -0.65
N ALA A 251 -4.31 -17.35 -0.47
CA ALA A 251 -3.28 -18.11 -1.17
C ALA A 251 -3.58 -18.20 -2.67
N ALA A 252 -2.60 -18.65 -3.44
CA ALA A 252 -2.80 -18.94 -4.85
C ALA A 252 -1.98 -20.11 -5.36
N TYR A 253 -2.56 -20.80 -6.34
CA TYR A 253 -2.01 -21.99 -6.97
C TYR A 253 -2.09 -21.87 -8.48
N ARG A 254 -0.99 -22.09 -9.19
CA ARG A 254 -0.96 -22.06 -10.66
C ARG A 254 -1.66 -23.30 -11.21
N ARG A 255 -2.56 -23.11 -12.17
CA ARG A 255 -3.25 -24.23 -12.84
C ARG A 255 -2.33 -24.88 -13.87
N SER A 256 -2.26 -26.21 -13.88
CA SER A 256 -1.37 -26.95 -14.79
C SER A 256 -1.75 -26.83 -16.28
N ASP A 257 -3.01 -26.51 -16.59
CA ASP A 257 -3.53 -26.31 -17.95
C ASP A 257 -3.21 -24.93 -18.55
N GLY A 258 -2.56 -24.04 -17.79
CA GLY A 258 -2.21 -22.69 -18.22
C GLY A 258 -3.39 -21.69 -18.21
N SER A 259 -4.55 -22.06 -17.66
CA SER A 259 -5.75 -21.19 -17.60
C SER A 259 -5.67 -20.07 -16.55
N GLY A 260 -4.55 -19.95 -15.83
CA GLY A 260 -4.31 -18.93 -14.82
C GLY A 260 -4.00 -19.54 -13.45
N ALA A 261 -4.57 -18.94 -12.39
CA ALA A 261 -4.43 -19.41 -11.02
C ALA A 261 -5.78 -19.74 -10.39
N MET A 262 -5.76 -20.55 -9.35
CA MET A 262 -6.80 -20.62 -8.32
C MET A 262 -6.37 -19.71 -7.17
N GLY A 263 -7.29 -18.93 -6.60
CA GLY A 263 -6.97 -17.94 -5.58
C GLY A 263 -6.38 -16.65 -6.16
N ASP A 264 -5.66 -15.88 -5.33
CA ASP A 264 -5.19 -14.53 -5.68
C ASP A 264 -3.77 -14.50 -6.28
N PRO A 265 -3.60 -14.28 -7.61
CA PRO A 265 -2.29 -14.40 -8.26
C PRO A 265 -1.17 -13.54 -7.69
N VAL A 266 -1.50 -12.44 -7.01
CA VAL A 266 -0.48 -11.59 -6.37
C VAL A 266 0.32 -12.34 -5.30
N ASN A 267 -0.24 -13.42 -4.76
CA ASN A 267 0.36 -14.22 -3.70
C ASN A 267 0.96 -15.55 -4.19
N LEU A 268 1.07 -15.81 -5.50
CA LEU A 268 1.59 -17.10 -6.02
C LEU A 268 2.97 -17.48 -5.45
N SER A 269 3.94 -16.56 -5.53
CA SER A 269 5.30 -16.80 -5.01
C SER A 269 5.34 -16.86 -3.48
N PHE A 270 4.54 -16.04 -2.80
CA PHE A 270 4.49 -16.04 -1.33
C PHE A 270 3.80 -17.31 -0.79
N THR A 271 2.79 -17.82 -1.49
CA THR A 271 2.13 -19.10 -1.17
C THR A 271 3.12 -20.26 -1.28
N ALA A 272 3.90 -20.31 -2.36
CA ALA A 272 4.96 -21.30 -2.53
C ALA A 272 6.01 -21.22 -1.41
N LEU A 273 6.42 -20.00 -1.03
CA LEU A 273 7.33 -19.79 0.10
C LEU A 273 6.74 -20.32 1.42
N CYS A 274 5.46 -20.07 1.69
CA CYS A 274 4.81 -20.60 2.90
C CYS A 274 4.87 -22.13 2.95
N VAL A 275 4.65 -22.81 1.83
CA VAL A 275 4.71 -24.28 1.74
C VAL A 275 6.14 -24.81 1.92
N GLU A 276 7.14 -24.13 1.34
CA GLU A 276 8.55 -24.46 1.56
C GLU A 276 8.96 -24.32 3.03
N LEU A 277 8.43 -23.31 3.71
CA LEU A 277 8.60 -23.07 5.15
C LEU A 277 7.75 -24.02 6.03
N GLY A 278 7.02 -24.96 5.44
CA GLY A 278 6.33 -26.04 6.14
C GLY A 278 4.82 -25.89 6.27
N TRP A 279 4.22 -24.81 5.75
CA TRP A 279 2.76 -24.70 5.70
C TRP A 279 2.14 -25.83 4.88
N GLN A 280 1.08 -26.44 5.40
CA GLN A 280 0.32 -27.45 4.69
C GLN A 280 -0.97 -26.80 4.17
N PRO A 281 -1.07 -26.48 2.86
CA PRO A 281 -2.29 -25.93 2.31
C PRO A 281 -3.43 -26.93 2.45
N PRO A 282 -4.69 -26.47 2.46
CA PRO A 282 -5.85 -27.36 2.49
C PRO A 282 -5.75 -28.48 1.44
N GLU A 283 -6.22 -29.68 1.80
CA GLU A 283 -6.30 -30.82 0.89
C GLU A 283 -7.17 -30.45 -0.32
N GLU A 284 -8.38 -29.95 -0.04
CA GLU A 284 -9.28 -29.32 -1.01
C GLU A 284 -8.96 -27.82 -1.10
N LYS A 285 -8.20 -27.46 -2.13
CA LYS A 285 -7.84 -26.06 -2.39
C LYS A 285 -9.03 -25.27 -2.90
N SER A 286 -9.07 -23.99 -2.54
CA SER A 286 -10.11 -23.06 -2.97
C SER A 286 -9.54 -21.72 -3.42
N ASP A 287 -10.41 -20.90 -4.02
CA ASP A 287 -10.08 -19.52 -4.41
C ASP A 287 -9.88 -18.58 -3.21
N PHE A 288 -10.13 -19.06 -1.99
CA PHE A 288 -10.16 -18.25 -0.77
C PHE A 288 -9.47 -18.95 0.42
N ASP A 289 -8.44 -19.76 0.15
CA ASP A 289 -7.62 -20.36 1.21
C ASP A 289 -6.81 -19.27 1.92
N ILE A 290 -6.93 -19.13 3.24
CA ILE A 290 -6.23 -18.08 4.01
C ILE A 290 -4.75 -18.44 4.16
N LEU A 291 -3.87 -17.49 3.82
CA LEU A 291 -2.43 -17.61 4.05
C LEU A 291 -2.09 -17.61 5.55
N PRO A 292 -1.07 -18.38 5.98
CA PRO A 292 -0.52 -18.23 7.32
C PRO A 292 0.29 -16.94 7.43
N LEU A 293 0.59 -16.52 8.67
CA LEU A 293 1.57 -15.49 8.94
C LEU A 293 2.99 -16.08 8.96
N VAL A 294 3.90 -15.43 8.24
CA VAL A 294 5.34 -15.71 8.25
C VAL A 294 6.00 -14.64 9.12
N ILE A 295 6.49 -15.03 10.30
CA ILE A 295 7.05 -14.11 11.28
C ILE A 295 8.44 -14.57 11.68
N SER A 296 9.38 -13.63 11.67
CA SER A 296 10.77 -13.85 12.08
C SER A 296 11.13 -12.95 13.25
N ASP A 297 12.10 -13.36 14.06
CA ASP A 297 12.57 -12.61 15.22
C ASP A 297 14.09 -12.70 15.40
N ASP A 298 14.65 -11.84 16.26
CA ASP A 298 16.08 -11.84 16.59
C ASP A 298 16.50 -13.02 17.48
N CYS A 299 15.56 -13.68 18.17
CA CYS A 299 15.86 -14.77 19.09
C CYS A 299 16.29 -16.04 18.33
N ASP A 300 15.58 -16.35 17.25
CA ASP A 300 15.84 -17.49 16.37
C ASP A 300 16.55 -17.12 15.06
N GLY A 301 16.69 -15.82 14.80
CA GLY A 301 17.33 -15.27 13.61
C GLY A 301 16.32 -14.99 12.49
N HIS A 302 16.51 -13.86 11.81
CA HIS A 302 15.61 -13.45 10.73
C HIS A 302 15.64 -14.36 9.49
N ASP A 303 16.64 -15.22 9.36
CA ASP A 303 16.76 -16.28 8.34
C ASP A 303 15.95 -17.55 8.67
N ASN A 304 15.39 -17.65 9.88
CA ASN A 304 14.59 -18.79 10.34
C ASN A 304 13.16 -18.35 10.70
N PRO A 305 12.35 -17.84 9.75
CA PRO A 305 10.97 -17.44 10.04
C PRO A 305 10.12 -18.65 10.47
N LYS A 306 9.11 -18.36 11.28
CA LYS A 306 8.08 -19.32 11.71
C LYS A 306 6.77 -19.06 10.97
N ILE A 307 6.05 -20.15 10.71
CA ILE A 307 4.72 -20.15 10.09
C ILE A 307 3.66 -20.29 11.18
N PHE A 308 2.64 -19.42 11.12
CA PHE A 308 1.51 -19.44 12.05
C PHE A 308 0.18 -19.39 11.29
N GLU A 309 -0.66 -20.41 11.47
CA GLU A 309 -2.01 -20.40 10.93
C GLU A 309 -2.92 -19.51 11.78
N LEU A 310 -3.70 -18.66 11.13
CA LEU A 310 -4.65 -17.78 11.81
C LEU A 310 -5.84 -18.58 12.34
N PRO A 311 -6.24 -18.37 13.59
CA PRO A 311 -7.39 -19.05 14.15
C PRO A 311 -8.69 -18.41 13.62
N LEU A 312 -9.79 -19.18 13.58
CA LEU A 312 -11.04 -18.76 12.97
C LEU A 312 -11.61 -17.47 13.57
N GLU A 313 -11.41 -17.22 14.86
CA GLU A 313 -11.86 -15.99 15.53
C GLU A 313 -11.17 -14.71 15.03
N ALA A 314 -10.00 -14.83 14.37
CA ALA A 314 -9.32 -13.71 13.74
C ALA A 314 -9.83 -13.43 12.32
N LEU A 315 -10.68 -14.30 11.78
CA LEU A 315 -11.15 -14.26 10.40
C LEU A 315 -12.61 -13.77 10.35
N LEU A 316 -12.78 -12.53 9.89
CA LEU A 316 -14.10 -12.00 9.52
C LEU A 316 -14.16 -11.92 8.00
N GLU A 317 -14.95 -12.79 7.37
CA GLU A 317 -15.18 -12.80 5.92
C GLU A 317 -16.64 -12.45 5.61
N VAL A 318 -16.84 -11.73 4.50
CA VAL A 318 -18.16 -11.39 3.98
C VAL A 318 -18.38 -12.15 2.66
N PRO A 319 -19.36 -13.08 2.59
CA PRO A 319 -19.80 -13.65 1.33
C PRO A 319 -20.40 -12.56 0.44
N ILE A 320 -20.02 -12.54 -0.85
CA ILE A 320 -20.47 -11.51 -1.79
C ILE A 320 -21.63 -12.03 -2.62
N VAL A 321 -22.79 -11.41 -2.45
CA VAL A 321 -24.05 -11.68 -3.16
C VAL A 321 -24.55 -10.42 -3.87
N HIS A 322 -25.30 -10.60 -4.94
CA HIS A 322 -25.86 -9.48 -5.70
C HIS A 322 -27.37 -9.33 -5.39
N PRO A 323 -27.88 -8.11 -5.14
CA PRO A 323 -29.27 -7.90 -4.75
C PRO A 323 -30.28 -8.25 -5.86
N ASP A 324 -29.88 -8.13 -7.14
CA ASP A 324 -30.77 -8.30 -8.30
C ASP A 324 -30.35 -9.43 -9.27
N CYS A 325 -29.28 -10.17 -8.98
CA CYS A 325 -28.71 -11.14 -9.92
C CYS A 325 -28.45 -12.48 -9.23
N ASP A 326 -29.45 -13.35 -9.21
CA ASP A 326 -29.40 -14.65 -8.51
C ASP A 326 -28.21 -15.53 -8.93
N LEU A 327 -27.84 -15.50 -10.22
CA LEU A 327 -26.70 -16.27 -10.74
C LEU A 327 -25.35 -15.75 -10.24
N PHE A 328 -25.27 -14.54 -9.69
CA PHE A 328 -24.03 -14.00 -9.12
C PHE A 328 -23.50 -14.86 -7.96
N SER A 329 -24.40 -15.42 -7.13
CA SER A 329 -24.02 -16.31 -6.04
C SER A 329 -23.30 -17.58 -6.51
N ALA A 330 -23.45 -17.98 -7.77
CA ALA A 330 -22.72 -19.10 -8.36
C ALA A 330 -21.21 -18.84 -8.51
N LEU A 331 -20.78 -17.57 -8.44
CA LEU A 331 -19.37 -17.19 -8.39
C LEU A 331 -18.73 -17.51 -7.03
N ASN A 332 -19.54 -17.75 -5.98
CA ASN A 332 -19.10 -18.12 -4.62
C ASN A 332 -18.01 -17.20 -4.04
N LEU A 333 -18.11 -15.90 -4.35
CA LEU A 333 -17.14 -14.90 -3.93
C LEU A 333 -17.27 -14.60 -2.44
N ARG A 334 -16.15 -14.30 -1.81
CA ARG A 334 -16.06 -13.76 -0.44
C ARG A 334 -14.86 -12.83 -0.35
N TRP A 335 -14.83 -12.01 0.68
CA TRP A 335 -13.66 -11.19 0.99
C TRP A 335 -13.50 -11.01 2.50
N TYR A 336 -12.25 -10.97 2.98
CA TYR A 336 -11.97 -10.65 4.38
C TYR A 336 -12.28 -9.18 4.66
N ALA A 337 -12.82 -8.86 5.84
CA ALA A 337 -13.37 -7.56 6.17
C ALA A 337 -12.31 -6.51 6.58
N ILE A 338 -11.11 -6.95 6.98
CA ILE A 338 -10.10 -6.09 7.61
C ILE A 338 -8.89 -5.92 6.67
N PRO A 339 -8.68 -4.74 6.05
CA PRO A 339 -7.51 -4.45 5.24
C PRO A 339 -6.29 -4.11 6.11
N ALA A 340 -5.74 -5.11 6.80
CA ALA A 340 -4.61 -4.92 7.71
C ALA A 340 -3.26 -5.00 6.96
N ILE A 341 -2.66 -3.85 6.63
CA ILE A 341 -1.35 -3.74 5.97
C ILE A 341 -0.25 -4.07 6.98
N SER A 342 0.74 -4.87 6.61
CA SER A 342 1.84 -5.32 7.49
C SER A 342 3.25 -5.12 6.92
N ASN A 343 3.40 -4.73 5.66
CA ASN A 343 4.71 -4.49 5.02
C ASN A 343 5.11 -3.01 4.91
N MET A 344 4.58 -2.18 5.80
CA MET A 344 4.96 -0.77 5.92
C MET A 344 5.64 -0.54 7.27
N CYS A 345 6.39 0.55 7.36
CA CYS A 345 6.94 1.07 8.60
C CYS A 345 6.38 2.47 8.91
N VAL A 346 6.59 2.92 10.14
CA VAL A 346 6.31 4.31 10.54
C VAL A 346 7.57 4.98 11.07
N ASP A 347 7.83 6.19 10.58
CA ASP A 347 8.92 7.07 11.00
C ASP A 347 8.35 8.18 11.89
N VAL A 348 8.75 8.19 13.17
CA VAL A 348 8.30 9.15 14.19
C VAL A 348 9.52 9.77 14.87
N GLY A 349 9.77 11.06 14.61
CA GLY A 349 10.82 11.81 15.29
C GLY A 349 12.21 11.17 15.21
N GLY A 350 12.57 10.63 14.04
CA GLY A 350 13.86 9.98 13.79
C GLY A 350 13.95 8.52 14.24
N ILE A 351 12.85 7.93 14.73
CA ILE A 351 12.74 6.50 15.07
C ILE A 351 11.87 5.80 14.03
N VAL A 352 12.39 4.70 13.47
CA VAL A 352 11.65 3.86 12.53
C VAL A 352 11.18 2.58 13.22
N TYR A 353 9.88 2.37 13.21
CA TYR A 353 9.24 1.13 13.61
C TYR A 353 8.92 0.30 12.35
N GLN A 354 9.76 -0.70 12.05
CA GLN A 354 9.64 -1.50 10.81
C GLN A 354 8.52 -2.53 10.81
N CYS A 355 8.04 -2.93 11.98
CA CYS A 355 6.94 -3.86 12.12
C CYS A 355 5.80 -3.12 12.81
N CYS A 356 4.83 -2.68 12.02
CA CYS A 356 3.72 -1.88 12.53
C CYS A 356 2.41 -2.17 11.79
N PRO A 357 1.84 -3.38 11.86
CA PRO A 357 0.62 -3.68 11.12
C PRO A 357 -0.53 -2.75 11.54
N PHE A 358 -1.29 -2.29 10.56
CA PHE A 358 -2.40 -1.35 10.77
C PHE A 358 -3.54 -1.58 9.79
N ASN A 359 -4.75 -1.21 10.20
CA ASN A 359 -5.94 -1.28 9.35
C ASN A 359 -6.78 -0.01 9.45
N GLY A 360 -7.54 0.24 8.38
CA GLY A 360 -8.79 1.00 8.41
C GLY A 360 -9.94 0.05 8.06
N TRP A 361 -10.89 0.52 7.27
CA TRP A 361 -11.90 -0.30 6.60
C TRP A 361 -11.82 -0.07 5.09
N TYR A 362 -12.39 -1.01 4.34
CA TYR A 362 -12.34 -0.98 2.88
C TYR A 362 -13.16 0.16 2.26
N SER A 363 -12.64 0.70 1.16
CA SER A 363 -13.47 1.23 0.08
C SER A 363 -13.93 0.10 -0.84
N ILE A 364 -15.18 0.16 -1.33
CA ILE A 364 -15.71 -0.86 -2.25
C ILE A 364 -14.86 -1.04 -3.51
N THR A 365 -14.17 0.02 -3.95
CA THR A 365 -13.33 -0.02 -5.15
C THR A 365 -12.04 -0.81 -4.94
N GLU A 366 -11.58 -0.97 -3.70
CA GLU A 366 -10.40 -1.80 -3.40
C GLU A 366 -10.73 -3.28 -3.66
N ILE A 367 -11.81 -3.78 -3.05
CA ILE A 367 -12.30 -5.14 -3.28
C ILE A 367 -12.71 -5.32 -4.75
N GLY A 368 -13.32 -4.31 -5.37
CA GLY A 368 -13.67 -4.33 -6.80
C GLY A 368 -12.45 -4.49 -7.71
N ARG A 369 -11.32 -3.83 -7.39
CA ARG A 369 -10.04 -4.02 -8.10
C ARG A 369 -9.50 -5.42 -7.89
N ASP A 370 -9.61 -5.96 -6.69
CA ASP A 370 -9.15 -7.31 -6.37
C ASP A 370 -9.90 -8.36 -7.19
N PHE A 371 -11.21 -8.20 -7.38
CA PHE A 371 -12.01 -9.10 -8.23
C PHE A 371 -11.81 -8.91 -9.75
N LEU A 372 -11.53 -7.70 -10.22
CA LEU A 372 -11.62 -7.37 -11.65
C LEU A 372 -10.27 -7.13 -12.35
N ASP A 373 -9.19 -6.87 -11.61
CA ASP A 373 -7.88 -6.68 -12.22
C ASP A 373 -7.39 -7.98 -12.87
N LYS A 374 -6.82 -7.87 -14.08
CA LYS A 374 -6.31 -9.00 -14.86
C LYS A 374 -5.23 -9.81 -14.16
N GLN A 375 -4.40 -9.12 -13.38
CA GLN A 375 -3.33 -9.71 -12.60
C GLN A 375 -3.79 -10.16 -11.20
N ARG A 376 -5.10 -10.12 -10.94
CA ARG A 376 -5.76 -10.56 -9.70
C ARG A 376 -6.77 -11.64 -10.06
N TYR A 377 -8.02 -11.60 -9.56
CA TYR A 377 -8.98 -12.67 -9.84
C TYR A 377 -9.55 -12.66 -11.28
N ASP A 378 -9.40 -11.55 -12.03
CA ASP A 378 -9.84 -11.40 -13.44
C ASP A 378 -11.28 -11.89 -13.74
N LEU A 379 -12.23 -11.55 -12.87
CA LEU A 379 -13.60 -12.10 -12.93
C LEU A 379 -14.54 -11.36 -13.88
N ALA A 380 -14.04 -10.44 -14.70
CA ALA A 380 -14.89 -9.52 -15.46
C ALA A 380 -15.87 -10.26 -16.39
N GLU A 381 -15.42 -11.29 -17.11
CA GLU A 381 -16.27 -12.07 -18.01
C GLU A 381 -17.26 -12.98 -17.23
N ALA A 382 -16.81 -13.54 -16.11
CA ALA A 382 -17.67 -14.37 -15.26
C ALA A 382 -18.83 -13.56 -14.66
N VAL A 383 -18.56 -12.33 -14.21
CA VAL A 383 -19.59 -11.41 -13.75
C VAL A 383 -20.53 -11.01 -14.89
N ALA A 384 -20.00 -10.72 -16.09
CA ALA A 384 -20.85 -10.41 -17.24
C ALA A 384 -21.85 -11.52 -17.54
N ILE A 385 -21.41 -12.78 -17.49
CA ILE A 385 -22.28 -13.95 -17.67
C ILE A 385 -23.31 -14.04 -16.54
N ALA A 386 -22.88 -13.93 -15.27
CA ALA A 386 -23.75 -14.03 -14.12
C ALA A 386 -24.85 -12.94 -14.09
N CYS A 387 -24.52 -11.74 -14.54
CA CYS A 387 -25.44 -10.61 -14.61
C CYS A 387 -26.14 -10.48 -15.98
N SER A 388 -25.99 -11.45 -16.89
CA SER A 388 -26.56 -11.41 -18.25
C SER A 388 -26.20 -10.16 -19.06
N ILE A 389 -25.00 -9.61 -18.86
CA ILE A 389 -24.49 -8.41 -19.53
C ILE A 389 -23.97 -8.79 -20.93
N PRO A 390 -24.49 -8.17 -22.01
CA PRO A 390 -23.99 -8.43 -23.36
C PRO A 390 -22.53 -7.98 -23.53
N MET A 391 -21.61 -8.90 -23.85
CA MET A 391 -20.19 -8.59 -24.07
C MET A 391 -19.88 -8.18 -25.52
N THR A 392 -20.51 -7.11 -25.99
CA THR A 392 -20.26 -6.56 -27.34
C THR A 392 -19.30 -5.36 -27.28
N LYS A 393 -18.68 -5.01 -28.41
CA LYS A 393 -17.81 -3.81 -28.47
C LYS A 393 -18.54 -2.49 -28.18
N LYS A 394 -19.88 -2.45 -28.35
CA LYS A 394 -20.69 -1.24 -28.19
C LYS A 394 -21.40 -1.14 -26.84
N SER A 395 -21.39 -2.20 -26.02
CA SER A 395 -22.16 -2.25 -24.77
C SER A 395 -21.41 -1.66 -23.57
N ILE A 396 -20.11 -1.35 -23.69
CA ILE A 396 -19.32 -0.80 -22.58
C ILE A 396 -19.41 -1.73 -21.35
N TRP A 397 -19.43 -3.05 -21.62
CA TRP A 397 -19.82 -4.06 -20.63
C TRP A 397 -18.88 -4.15 -19.43
N ARG A 398 -17.62 -3.71 -19.55
CA ARG A 398 -16.66 -3.72 -18.44
C ARG A 398 -17.03 -2.72 -17.36
N ASP A 399 -17.53 -1.56 -17.76
CA ASP A 399 -18.02 -0.52 -16.85
C ASP A 399 -19.31 -0.98 -16.16
N ASP A 400 -20.21 -1.66 -16.88
CA ASP A 400 -21.41 -2.29 -16.30
C ASP A 400 -21.04 -3.41 -15.31
N VAL A 401 -20.10 -4.28 -15.67
CA VAL A 401 -19.54 -5.31 -14.76
C VAL A 401 -18.98 -4.68 -13.49
N GLN A 402 -18.16 -3.62 -13.62
CA GLN A 402 -17.58 -2.93 -12.48
C GLN A 402 -18.67 -2.35 -11.57
N LEU A 403 -19.72 -1.77 -12.16
CA LEU A 403 -20.87 -1.30 -11.42
C LEU A 403 -21.59 -2.44 -10.67
N GLN A 404 -21.86 -3.58 -11.30
CA GLN A 404 -22.53 -4.71 -10.63
C GLN A 404 -21.67 -5.29 -9.50
N VAL A 405 -20.34 -5.37 -9.65
CA VAL A 405 -19.45 -5.80 -8.57
C VAL A 405 -19.51 -4.84 -7.38
N HIS A 406 -19.44 -3.53 -7.62
CA HIS A 406 -19.57 -2.54 -6.55
C HIS A 406 -20.92 -2.64 -5.82
N ARG A 407 -22.02 -2.87 -6.56
CA ARG A 407 -23.35 -3.08 -5.99
C ARG A 407 -23.41 -4.34 -5.13
N ALA A 408 -22.81 -5.45 -5.58
CA ALA A 408 -22.74 -6.68 -4.80
C ALA A 408 -21.95 -6.48 -3.49
N ILE A 409 -20.79 -5.82 -3.56
CA ILE A 409 -19.94 -5.56 -2.39
C ILE A 409 -20.67 -4.71 -1.36
N ILE A 410 -21.20 -3.54 -1.75
CA ILE A 410 -21.85 -2.64 -0.80
C ILE A 410 -23.09 -3.28 -0.17
N HIS A 411 -23.87 -4.03 -0.96
CA HIS A 411 -25.04 -4.76 -0.47
C HIS A 411 -24.62 -5.83 0.55
N SER A 412 -23.63 -6.65 0.21
CA SER A 412 -23.19 -7.77 1.06
C SER A 412 -22.61 -7.31 2.39
N PHE A 413 -21.76 -6.27 2.36
CA PHE A 413 -21.20 -5.68 3.58
C PHE A 413 -22.28 -5.02 4.44
N SER A 414 -23.27 -4.35 3.82
CA SER A 414 -24.43 -3.79 4.54
C SER A 414 -25.26 -4.88 5.22
N GLU A 415 -25.61 -5.97 4.52
CA GLU A 415 -26.37 -7.08 5.08
C GLU A 415 -25.61 -7.77 6.22
N ALA A 416 -24.29 -7.88 6.10
CA ALA A 416 -23.42 -8.43 7.14
C ALA A 416 -23.15 -7.44 8.29
N SER A 417 -23.65 -6.20 8.22
CA SER A 417 -23.34 -5.12 9.18
C SER A 417 -21.83 -4.88 9.37
N VAL A 418 -21.07 -4.98 8.27
CA VAL A 418 -19.62 -4.77 8.23
C VAL A 418 -19.29 -3.42 7.59
N SER A 419 -18.41 -2.64 8.22
CA SER A 419 -17.98 -1.33 7.71
C SER A 419 -17.34 -1.44 6.33
N VAL A 420 -17.89 -0.70 5.36
CA VAL A 420 -17.31 -0.41 4.05
C VAL A 420 -17.76 0.98 3.63
N VAL A 421 -17.00 1.64 2.76
CA VAL A 421 -17.36 2.96 2.23
C VAL A 421 -17.36 2.95 0.70
N ASP A 422 -18.30 3.65 0.07
CA ASP A 422 -18.22 3.89 -1.36
C ASP A 422 -17.24 5.02 -1.70
N HIS A 423 -16.76 5.05 -2.94
CA HIS A 423 -15.73 5.99 -3.35
C HIS A 423 -16.22 7.44 -3.49
N HIS A 424 -17.53 7.69 -3.64
CA HIS A 424 -18.07 9.05 -3.64
C HIS A 424 -18.07 9.62 -2.21
N THR A 425 -18.60 8.87 -1.25
CA THR A 425 -18.58 9.25 0.18
C THR A 425 -17.15 9.43 0.68
N ALA A 426 -16.23 8.52 0.32
CA ALA A 426 -14.81 8.65 0.69
C ALA A 426 -14.17 9.93 0.10
N SER A 427 -14.52 10.27 -1.14
CA SER A 427 -14.05 11.49 -1.81
C SER A 427 -14.56 12.76 -1.14
N GLU A 428 -15.86 12.82 -0.80
CA GLU A 428 -16.45 13.96 -0.07
C GLU A 428 -15.82 14.12 1.32
N SER A 429 -15.67 13.02 2.06
CA SER A 429 -14.99 13.02 3.36
C SER A 429 -13.54 13.50 3.25
N PHE A 430 -12.83 13.12 2.19
CA PHE A 430 -11.47 13.61 1.95
C PHE A 430 -11.45 15.11 1.65
N MET A 431 -12.41 15.62 0.87
CA MET A 431 -12.48 17.04 0.56
C MET A 431 -12.75 17.89 1.81
N ASP A 432 -13.61 17.45 2.71
CA ASP A 432 -13.80 18.09 4.01
C ASP A 432 -12.47 18.17 4.79
N PHE A 433 -11.80 17.03 4.92
CA PHE A 433 -10.48 16.95 5.55
C PHE A 433 -9.48 17.91 4.89
N TYR A 434 -9.39 17.89 3.56
CA TYR A 434 -8.49 18.76 2.81
C TYR A 434 -8.75 20.24 3.13
N GLN A 435 -10.01 20.68 3.13
CA GLN A 435 -10.35 22.07 3.44
C GLN A 435 -10.01 22.44 4.89
N GLU A 436 -10.25 21.55 5.85
CA GLU A 436 -9.84 21.72 7.25
C GLU A 436 -8.31 21.88 7.36
N GLU A 437 -7.55 21.01 6.71
CA GLU A 437 -6.08 21.03 6.74
C GLU A 437 -5.50 22.30 6.11
N ILE A 438 -6.05 22.73 4.97
CA ILE A 438 -5.66 23.99 4.33
C ILE A 438 -6.05 25.19 5.21
N SER A 439 -7.16 25.13 5.93
CA SER A 439 -7.57 26.23 6.83
C SER A 439 -6.66 26.33 8.06
N GLN A 440 -6.29 25.21 8.67
CA GLN A 440 -5.58 25.14 9.96
C GLN A 440 -4.06 25.23 9.80
N ARG A 441 -3.49 24.47 8.86
CA ARG A 441 -2.03 24.32 8.70
C ARG A 441 -1.49 24.72 7.34
N LYS A 442 -2.36 25.13 6.40
CA LYS A 442 -2.01 25.52 5.02
C LYS A 442 -1.27 24.43 4.25
N LYS A 443 -1.37 23.17 4.69
CA LYS A 443 -0.58 22.04 4.19
C LYS A 443 -1.46 20.81 4.12
N CYS A 444 -1.45 20.10 3.01
CA CYS A 444 -2.07 18.78 2.90
C CYS A 444 -1.37 18.00 1.79
N PRO A 445 -0.37 17.15 2.13
CA PRO A 445 0.22 16.26 1.16
C PRO A 445 -0.85 15.41 0.49
N ALA A 446 -0.88 15.39 -0.83
CA ALA A 446 -1.91 14.66 -1.56
C ALA A 446 -1.35 14.14 -2.90
N ASP A 447 -1.33 12.82 -3.04
CA ASP A 447 -0.93 12.11 -4.24
C ASP A 447 -2.18 11.89 -5.09
N TRP A 448 -2.49 12.84 -5.98
CA TRP A 448 -3.71 12.82 -6.79
C TRP A 448 -3.88 11.48 -7.52
N VAL A 449 -2.80 10.89 -8.05
CA VAL A 449 -2.83 9.58 -8.75
C VAL A 449 -3.39 8.46 -7.89
N TRP A 450 -3.16 8.49 -6.57
CA TRP A 450 -3.66 7.49 -5.63
C TRP A 450 -5.01 7.84 -5.02
N LEU A 451 -5.29 9.13 -4.82
CA LEU A 451 -6.54 9.60 -4.21
C LEU A 451 -7.72 9.48 -5.18
N MET A 452 -7.44 9.46 -6.48
CA MET A 452 -8.45 9.23 -7.49
C MET A 452 -8.97 7.79 -7.46
N PRO A 453 -10.28 7.58 -7.23
CA PRO A 453 -10.84 6.24 -7.28
C PRO A 453 -10.65 5.62 -8.68
N PRO A 454 -10.46 4.30 -8.80
CA PRO A 454 -10.25 3.64 -10.09
C PRO A 454 -11.54 3.44 -10.91
N ALA A 455 -12.66 3.99 -10.44
CA ALA A 455 -13.97 3.90 -11.07
C ALA A 455 -14.70 5.24 -10.89
N GLY A 456 -15.44 5.68 -11.91
CA GLY A 456 -16.29 6.87 -11.81
C GLY A 456 -15.56 8.16 -11.45
N SER A 457 -14.24 8.23 -11.70
CA SER A 457 -13.33 9.19 -11.08
C SER A 457 -13.76 10.65 -11.28
N SER A 458 -14.12 11.05 -12.50
CA SER A 458 -14.54 12.42 -12.82
C SER A 458 -15.87 12.85 -12.20
N MET A 459 -16.63 11.91 -11.61
CA MET A 459 -17.84 12.18 -10.84
C MET A 459 -17.57 12.39 -9.34
N THR A 460 -16.30 12.46 -8.95
CA THR A 460 -15.89 12.72 -7.56
C THR A 460 -15.22 14.08 -7.44
N SER A 461 -15.46 14.80 -6.33
CA SER A 461 -14.89 16.14 -6.12
C SER A 461 -13.36 16.15 -6.06
N VAL A 462 -12.74 15.03 -5.70
CA VAL A 462 -11.27 14.89 -5.67
C VAL A 462 -10.65 14.98 -7.07
N PHE A 463 -11.38 14.59 -8.12
CA PHE A 463 -10.92 14.77 -9.51
C PHE A 463 -10.61 16.22 -9.84
N HIS A 464 -11.45 17.11 -9.33
CA HIS A 464 -11.47 18.52 -9.69
C HIS A 464 -10.64 19.38 -8.74
N GLN A 465 -9.99 18.79 -7.75
CA GLN A 465 -9.11 19.51 -6.82
C GLN A 465 -7.65 19.38 -7.28
N GLU A 466 -7.01 20.52 -7.59
CA GLU A 466 -5.56 20.54 -7.75
C GLU A 466 -4.87 20.24 -6.41
N MET A 467 -3.79 19.48 -6.45
CA MET A 467 -3.12 18.96 -5.24
C MET A 467 -1.61 19.04 -5.36
N THR A 468 -0.93 19.18 -4.22
CA THR A 468 0.53 19.08 -4.14
C THR A 468 0.94 17.83 -3.36
N ASN A 469 1.90 17.08 -3.92
CA ASN A 469 2.44 15.89 -3.30
C ASN A 469 3.86 16.16 -2.76
N PHE A 470 4.06 15.97 -1.46
CA PHE A 470 5.32 16.20 -0.75
C PHE A 470 5.37 15.37 0.53
N ILE A 471 6.54 15.22 1.13
CA ILE A 471 6.69 14.48 2.40
C ILE A 471 6.74 15.46 3.55
N ILE A 472 6.01 15.14 4.62
CA ILE A 472 6.17 15.72 5.94
C ILE A 472 6.24 14.57 6.95
N LYS A 473 6.99 14.75 8.03
CA LYS A 473 7.13 13.74 9.08
C LYS A 473 6.27 14.11 10.29
N PRO A 474 5.86 13.13 11.13
CA PRO A 474 5.94 11.68 10.99
C PRO A 474 5.29 11.13 9.71
N GLN A 475 5.68 9.94 9.25
CA GLN A 475 5.18 9.39 7.98
C GLN A 475 5.19 7.85 7.92
N TYR A 476 4.20 7.27 7.24
CA TYR A 476 4.23 5.87 6.84
C TYR A 476 5.04 5.68 5.57
N ARG A 477 5.92 4.67 5.55
CA ARG A 477 6.76 4.35 4.39
C ARG A 477 6.69 2.85 4.07
N PRO A 478 6.82 2.45 2.81
CA PRO A 478 7.02 1.03 2.49
C PRO A 478 8.25 0.50 3.25
N ALA A 479 8.19 -0.72 3.77
CA ALA A 479 9.38 -1.43 4.22
C ALA A 479 9.88 -2.33 3.09
N VAL A 480 11.18 -2.56 3.00
CA VAL A 480 11.69 -3.57 2.04
C VAL A 480 11.20 -4.94 2.50
N ASP A 481 10.77 -5.76 1.55
CA ASP A 481 10.41 -7.15 1.78
C ASP A 481 11.59 -7.90 2.41
N LEU A 482 11.39 -8.52 3.56
CA LEU A 482 12.50 -9.14 4.29
C LEU A 482 13.11 -10.30 3.50
N GLY A 483 12.33 -11.04 2.72
CA GLY A 483 12.85 -12.08 1.84
C GLY A 483 13.81 -11.51 0.82
N ILE A 484 13.50 -10.33 0.24
CA ILE A 484 14.42 -9.62 -0.65
C ILE A 484 15.67 -9.15 0.10
N GLU A 485 15.53 -8.59 1.30
CA GLU A 485 16.69 -8.13 2.11
C GLU A 485 17.63 -9.27 2.51
N GLN A 486 17.08 -10.47 2.70
CA GLN A 486 17.83 -11.68 3.03
C GLN A 486 18.30 -12.45 1.78
N GLU A 487 18.14 -11.86 0.58
CA GLU A 487 18.48 -12.49 -0.70
C GLU A 487 17.84 -13.87 -0.90
N ILE A 488 16.65 -14.09 -0.31
CA ILE A 488 15.90 -15.32 -0.46
C ILE A 488 15.33 -15.39 -1.86
N SER A 489 15.65 -16.47 -2.57
CA SER A 489 15.03 -16.78 -3.86
C SER A 489 13.62 -17.25 -3.60
N TYR A 490 12.63 -16.47 -4.02
CA TYR A 490 11.23 -16.89 -3.94
C TYR A 490 11.01 -18.12 -4.83
N PRO A 491 10.39 -19.20 -4.30
CA PRO A 491 10.19 -20.42 -5.06
C PRO A 491 9.21 -20.23 -6.21
N ASP A 492 9.31 -21.14 -7.18
CA ASP A 492 8.34 -21.22 -8.27
C ASP A 492 6.94 -21.49 -7.72
N PRO A 493 5.89 -20.87 -8.30
CA PRO A 493 4.52 -21.09 -7.84
C PRO A 493 4.11 -22.56 -7.86
N ILE A 494 3.38 -22.98 -6.82
CA ILE A 494 2.82 -24.32 -6.70
C ILE A 494 1.90 -24.57 -7.90
N VAL A 495 2.18 -25.64 -8.66
CA VAL A 495 1.34 -26.08 -9.76
C VAL A 495 0.34 -27.10 -9.23
N PHE A 496 -0.95 -26.82 -9.43
CA PHE A 496 -2.04 -27.71 -9.07
C PHE A 496 -2.70 -28.26 -10.33
N ASP A 497 -2.94 -29.57 -10.32
CA ASP A 497 -3.65 -30.25 -11.40
C ASP A 497 -5.12 -29.89 -11.37
N VAL A 498 -5.59 -29.24 -12.43
CA VAL A 498 -7.03 -29.06 -12.63
C VAL A 498 -7.60 -30.46 -12.85
N PRO A 499 -8.47 -30.99 -11.95
CA PRO A 499 -9.10 -32.28 -12.20
C PRO A 499 -9.80 -32.16 -13.55
N GLU A 500 -9.54 -33.09 -14.48
CA GLU A 500 -10.36 -33.20 -15.68
C GLU A 500 -11.81 -33.20 -15.21
N LYS A 501 -12.56 -32.15 -15.50
CA LYS A 501 -14.02 -32.22 -15.45
C LYS A 501 -14.39 -33.23 -16.53
N LYS A 502 -14.32 -34.52 -16.20
CA LYS A 502 -15.12 -35.53 -16.87
C LYS A 502 -16.54 -35.05 -16.66
N SER A 503 -17.04 -34.34 -17.66
CA SER A 503 -18.45 -34.06 -17.84
C SER A 503 -19.18 -35.38 -17.62
N SER A 504 -19.70 -35.60 -16.42
CA SER A 504 -20.57 -36.72 -16.10
C SER A 504 -21.94 -36.55 -16.77
N LEU A 505 -22.13 -35.46 -17.52
CA LEU A 505 -23.09 -35.41 -18.61
C LEU A 505 -22.63 -36.35 -19.73
N SER A 506 -22.78 -37.65 -19.50
CA SER A 506 -23.01 -38.57 -20.61
C SER A 506 -24.36 -38.17 -21.20
N ILE A 507 -24.35 -37.37 -22.27
CA ILE A 507 -25.53 -37.26 -23.11
C ILE A 507 -25.78 -38.68 -23.61
N LYS A 508 -26.84 -39.34 -23.13
CA LYS A 508 -27.27 -40.62 -23.72
C LYS A 508 -27.39 -40.37 -25.21
N GLU A 509 -26.85 -41.24 -26.07
CA GLU A 509 -27.05 -41.13 -27.54
C GLU A 509 -28.55 -41.11 -27.92
N SER A 510 -29.44 -41.54 -27.02
CA SER A 510 -30.89 -41.44 -27.14
C SER A 510 -31.50 -40.12 -26.66
N ALA A 511 -30.72 -39.19 -26.11
CA ALA A 511 -31.19 -37.88 -25.69
C ALA A 511 -31.46 -37.07 -26.96
N LEU A 512 -32.73 -36.71 -27.17
CA LEU A 512 -33.19 -35.89 -28.28
C LEU A 512 -32.35 -34.62 -28.38
N VAL A 513 -31.44 -34.60 -29.36
CA VAL A 513 -30.83 -33.36 -29.84
C VAL A 513 -31.94 -32.62 -30.57
N TYR A 514 -32.62 -31.71 -29.89
CA TYR A 514 -33.56 -30.81 -30.54
C TYR A 514 -32.77 -29.96 -31.54
N LYS A 515 -33.01 -30.20 -32.84
CA LYS A 515 -32.35 -29.46 -33.94
C LYS A 515 -32.55 -27.94 -33.83
N SER A 516 -33.60 -27.51 -33.13
CA SER A 516 -33.82 -26.16 -32.63
C SER A 516 -34.84 -26.22 -31.48
N VAL A 517 -34.58 -25.53 -30.38
CA VAL A 517 -35.58 -25.29 -29.33
C VAL A 517 -36.30 -23.98 -29.65
N ARG A 518 -37.61 -24.02 -29.86
CA ARG A 518 -38.44 -22.79 -29.90
C ARG A 518 -39.10 -22.64 -28.54
N LEU A 519 -38.63 -21.65 -27.78
CA LEU A 519 -39.29 -21.20 -26.56
C LEU A 519 -40.45 -20.28 -26.97
N TYR A 520 -41.67 -20.71 -26.68
CA TYR A 520 -42.86 -19.87 -26.79
C TYR A 520 -43.13 -19.30 -25.41
N TYR A 521 -42.92 -17.99 -25.25
CA TYR A 521 -43.38 -17.26 -24.08
C TYR A 521 -44.80 -16.80 -24.39
N GLY A 522 -45.78 -17.33 -23.66
CA GLY A 522 -47.09 -16.70 -23.56
C GLY A 522 -46.97 -15.58 -22.56
N SER A 523 -47.04 -14.34 -23.04
CA SER A 523 -47.46 -13.23 -22.22
C SER A 523 -48.97 -13.36 -22.01
N GLU A 524 -49.44 -13.28 -20.78
CA GLU A 524 -50.64 -12.47 -20.55
C GLU A 524 -50.11 -11.03 -20.65
N THR A 525 -49.93 -10.40 -21.82
CA THR A 525 -50.83 -10.26 -22.99
C THR A 525 -50.17 -10.48 -24.34
#